data_AF-A0A8D2M0R3-F1
#
_entry.id   AF-A0A8D2M0R3-F1
#
_cell.length_a   1.000
_cell.length_b   1.000
_cell.length_c   1.000
_cell.angle_alpha   90.00
_cell.angle_beta   90.00
_cell.angle_gamma   90.00
#
_symmetry.space_group_name_H-M   'P 1'
#
loop_
_entity.id
_entity.type
_entity.pdbx_description
1 polymer ?
#
loop_
_entity_poly.entity_id
_entity_poly.type
_entity_poly.pdbx_seq_one_letter_code
_entity_poly.pdbx_strand_id
1 'polypeptide(L)'
;MAFHSVFLVFLAGLALCSEAAPLVSDHPDAKRPLSVKVVDSVRGSPATNVAVKLYKGTADGSWELQTNERGGLSELTTKEQFVAGLYKLEFDTASYWKSMGLNPFHQHADVVFTANDAGNRRYKIAVVLTPFSYSTTAVVSEPVE
;
A
#
# COMPACT_ATOMS: atom_id res chain seq x y z
N MET A 1 -4.19 -63.16 -48.06
CA MET A 1 -3.23 -62.96 -46.96
C MET A 1 -3.16 -61.45 -46.74
N ALA A 2 -3.54 -60.80 -45.64
CA ALA A 2 -3.79 -61.17 -44.24
C ALA A 2 -4.88 -60.23 -43.64
N PHE A 3 -5.91 -60.78 -42.96
CA PHE A 3 -6.20 -60.69 -41.51
C PHE A 3 -6.51 -59.27 -40.95
N HIS A 4 -7.80 -58.99 -40.68
CA HIS A 4 -8.48 -58.93 -39.35
C HIS A 4 -8.36 -57.54 -38.67
N SER A 5 -9.45 -56.76 -38.56
CA SER A 5 -10.52 -56.86 -37.54
C SER A 5 -10.18 -56.04 -36.27
N VAL A 6 -11.22 -55.48 -35.61
CA VAL A 6 -11.21 -54.95 -34.22
C VAL A 6 -10.64 -53.50 -34.14
N PHE A 7 -11.26 -52.44 -33.60
CA PHE A 7 -12.23 -52.28 -32.51
C PHE A 7 -12.89 -50.87 -32.50
N LEU A 8 -14.15 -50.85 -32.05
CA LEU A 8 -14.89 -49.72 -31.49
C LEU A 8 -14.33 -49.32 -30.11
N VAL A 9 -14.09 -48.02 -29.85
CA VAL A 9 -14.03 -47.38 -28.50
C VAL A 9 -14.30 -45.88 -28.77
N PHE A 10 -15.41 -45.19 -28.47
CA PHE A 10 -16.35 -45.04 -27.36
C PHE A 10 -15.75 -44.59 -26.01
N LEU A 11 -16.22 -43.42 -25.54
CA LEU A 11 -16.07 -42.80 -24.22
C LEU A 11 -14.69 -42.18 -23.88
N ALA A 12 -14.55 -41.00 -23.27
CA ALA A 12 -15.50 -40.06 -22.67
C ALA A 12 -14.84 -38.67 -22.64
N GLY A 13 -15.63 -37.60 -22.82
CA GLY A 13 -15.18 -36.23 -22.58
C GLY A 13 -14.95 -35.99 -21.10
N LEU A 14 -13.71 -35.70 -20.71
CA LEU A 14 -13.38 -35.12 -19.41
C LEU A 14 -13.73 -33.64 -19.45
N ALA A 15 -15.00 -33.33 -19.18
CA ALA A 15 -15.39 -31.99 -18.75
C ALA A 15 -14.89 -31.81 -17.31
N LEU A 16 -13.69 -31.26 -17.16
CA LEU A 16 -13.23 -30.69 -15.90
C LEU A 16 -14.01 -29.39 -15.65
N CYS A 17 -15.21 -29.50 -15.08
CA CYS A 17 -15.83 -28.40 -14.37
C CYS A 17 -14.95 -28.14 -13.14
N SER A 18 -13.98 -27.24 -13.27
CA SER A 18 -13.24 -26.70 -12.15
C SER A 18 -14.20 -25.81 -11.37
N GLU A 19 -14.85 -26.39 -10.36
CA GLU A 19 -15.61 -25.65 -9.37
C GLU A 19 -14.61 -24.80 -8.58
N ALA A 20 -14.50 -23.52 -8.94
CA ALA A 20 -13.73 -22.54 -8.19
C ALA A 20 -14.46 -22.31 -6.86
N ALA A 21 -14.02 -23.01 -5.81
CA ALA A 21 -14.35 -22.64 -4.44
C ALA A 21 -14.01 -21.15 -4.25
N PRO A 22 -14.87 -20.36 -3.58
CA PRO A 22 -14.57 -18.97 -3.33
C PRO A 22 -13.27 -18.91 -2.54
N LEU A 23 -12.23 -18.37 -3.16
CA LEU A 23 -11.02 -17.98 -2.44
C LEU A 23 -11.46 -16.88 -1.48
N VAL A 24 -11.79 -17.26 -0.24
CA VAL A 24 -11.58 -16.36 0.89
C VAL A 24 -10.09 -16.10 0.88
N SER A 25 -9.69 -15.09 0.13
CA SER A 25 -8.31 -14.66 0.06
C SER A 25 -8.02 -14.03 1.41
N ASP A 26 -7.54 -14.83 2.35
CA ASP A 26 -6.85 -14.35 3.54
C ASP A 26 -5.47 -13.83 3.08
N HIS A 27 -5.52 -12.79 2.25
CA HIS A 27 -4.33 -12.12 1.76
C HIS A 27 -3.81 -11.29 2.94
N PRO A 28 -2.52 -11.38 3.30
CA PRO A 28 -1.93 -10.51 4.34
C PRO A 28 -2.15 -9.01 4.05
N ASP A 29 -2.44 -8.67 2.80
CA ASP A 29 -2.79 -7.34 2.27
C ASP A 29 -4.23 -6.88 2.58
N ALA A 30 -5.11 -7.74 3.10
CA ALA A 30 -6.49 -7.39 3.48
C ALA A 30 -6.57 -6.73 4.87
N LYS A 31 -5.56 -6.95 5.71
CA LYS A 31 -5.53 -6.49 7.10
C LYS A 31 -5.07 -5.03 7.27
N ARG A 32 -4.47 -4.44 6.22
CA ARG A 32 -3.74 -3.16 6.30
C ARG A 32 -4.41 -2.09 5.44
N PRO A 33 -5.14 -1.14 6.05
CA PRO A 33 -5.89 -0.14 5.29
C PRO A 33 -5.00 0.97 4.73
N LEU A 34 -3.83 1.21 5.31
CA LEU A 34 -2.88 2.23 4.87
C LEU A 34 -1.45 1.67 4.89
N SER A 35 -0.76 1.80 3.76
CA SER A 35 0.63 1.39 3.60
C SER A 35 1.43 2.47 2.88
N VAL A 36 2.72 2.55 3.19
CA VAL A 36 3.59 3.61 2.69
C VAL A 36 4.89 3.02 2.16
N LYS A 37 5.29 3.45 0.97
CA LYS A 37 6.57 3.10 0.36
C LYS A 37 7.37 4.37 0.10
N VAL A 38 8.61 4.39 0.59
CA VAL A 38 9.52 5.51 0.37
C VAL A 38 10.73 5.04 -0.43
N VAL A 39 11.04 5.74 -1.51
CA VAL A 39 12.15 5.45 -2.42
C VAL A 39 13.13 6.61 -2.41
N ASP A 40 14.41 6.31 -2.26
CA ASP A 40 15.51 7.23 -2.48
C ASP A 40 15.99 7.08 -3.92
N SER A 41 15.73 8.11 -4.74
CA SER A 41 16.14 8.12 -6.15
C SER A 41 17.62 8.43 -6.36
N VAL A 42 18.30 9.02 -5.37
CA VAL A 42 19.75 9.28 -5.47
C VAL A 42 20.52 7.97 -5.37
N ARG A 43 20.13 7.10 -4.43
CA ARG A 43 20.76 5.80 -4.22
C ARG A 43 20.07 4.65 -4.97
N GLY A 44 18.94 4.90 -5.63
CA GLY A 44 18.16 3.89 -6.34
C GLY A 44 17.64 2.75 -5.44
N SER A 45 17.32 3.06 -4.19
CA SER A 45 16.98 2.05 -3.17
C SER A 45 15.84 2.52 -2.24
N PRO A 46 15.20 1.62 -1.48
CA PRO A 46 14.23 2.02 -0.47
C PRO A 46 14.86 2.95 0.58
N ALA A 47 14.11 3.98 1.00
CA ALA A 47 14.53 4.90 2.05
C ALA A 47 14.15 4.34 3.43
N THR A 48 14.91 3.37 3.91
CA THR A 48 14.56 2.51 5.06
C THR A 48 14.60 3.17 6.44
N ASN A 49 14.94 4.46 6.57
CA ASN A 49 15.07 5.16 7.86
C ASN A 49 14.35 6.52 7.89
N VAL A 50 13.44 6.77 6.96
CA VAL A 50 12.59 7.96 7.01
C VAL A 50 11.57 7.78 8.13
N ALA A 51 11.56 8.71 9.10
CA ALA A 51 10.53 8.74 10.13
C ALA A 51 9.22 9.25 9.51
N VAL A 52 8.11 8.60 9.84
CA VAL A 52 6.78 8.94 9.32
C VAL A 52 5.79 9.02 10.45
N LYS A 53 5.08 10.14 10.51
CA LYS A 53 3.99 10.37 11.45
C LYS A 53 2.68 10.39 10.70
N LEU A 54 1.69 9.71 11.25
CA LEU A 54 0.30 9.77 10.81
C LEU A 54 -0.47 10.67 11.77
N TYR A 55 -1.14 11.68 11.24
CA TYR A 55 -2.06 12.52 11.97
C TYR A 55 -3.48 12.39 11.41
N LYS A 56 -4.46 12.60 12.26
CA LYS A 56 -5.86 12.77 11.90
C LYS A 56 -6.29 14.21 12.15
N GLY A 57 -7.01 14.80 11.21
CA GLY A 57 -7.57 16.13 11.33
C GLY A 57 -8.78 16.13 12.26
N THR A 58 -8.84 17.13 13.13
CA THR A 58 -9.94 17.37 14.07
C THR A 58 -10.88 18.45 13.53
N ALA A 59 -12.06 18.59 14.14
CA ALA A 59 -13.07 19.56 13.69
C ALA A 59 -12.64 21.03 13.82
N ASP A 60 -11.68 21.33 14.70
CA ASP A 60 -11.10 22.66 14.90
C ASP A 60 -9.94 22.96 13.93
N GLY A 61 -9.63 22.04 13.01
CA GLY A 61 -8.55 22.17 12.03
C GLY A 61 -7.16 21.84 12.58
N SER A 62 -7.05 21.34 13.82
CA SER A 62 -5.79 20.84 14.37
C SER A 62 -5.49 19.40 13.92
N TRP A 63 -4.28 18.92 14.24
CA TRP A 63 -3.79 17.61 13.87
C TRP A 63 -3.52 16.78 15.12
N GLU A 64 -4.19 15.64 15.25
CA GLU A 64 -3.98 14.68 16.33
C GLU A 64 -3.06 13.55 15.86
N LEU A 65 -1.93 13.35 16.55
CA LEU A 65 -0.98 12.29 16.24
C LEU A 65 -1.59 10.92 16.53
N GLN A 66 -1.68 10.08 15.50
CA GLN A 66 -2.17 8.71 15.61
C GLN A 66 -1.02 7.73 15.83
N THR A 67 0.04 7.87 15.02
CA THR A 67 1.17 6.93 14.99
C THR A 67 2.45 7.65 14.60
N ASN A 68 3.60 7.17 15.10
CA ASN A 68 4.92 7.64 14.73
C ASN A 68 5.86 6.44 14.56
N GLU A 69 6.23 6.13 13.32
CA GLU A 69 7.01 4.95 12.96
C GLU A 69 8.31 5.34 12.26
N ARG A 70 9.36 4.55 12.45
CA ARG A 70 10.63 4.69 11.72
C ARG A 70 10.87 3.48 10.85
N GLY A 71 11.02 3.73 9.54
CA GLY A 71 11.71 2.80 8.66
C GLY A 71 10.99 1.49 8.32
N GLY A 72 10.35 1.46 7.15
CA GLY A 72 9.72 0.23 6.63
C GLY A 72 8.29 0.05 7.14
N LEU A 73 7.41 0.95 6.68
CA LEU A 73 6.03 1.12 7.12
C LEU A 73 5.11 0.03 6.57
N SER A 74 5.06 -1.11 7.25
CA SER A 74 4.02 -2.10 6.97
C SER A 74 2.70 -1.80 7.68
N GLU A 75 2.69 -1.09 8.82
CA GLU A 75 1.49 -1.00 9.68
C GLU A 75 1.39 0.36 10.39
N LEU A 76 0.81 1.37 9.72
CA LEU A 76 0.60 2.69 10.35
C LEU A 76 -0.65 2.78 11.23
N THR A 77 -1.64 1.92 10.98
CA THR A 77 -2.95 1.93 11.62
C THR A 77 -3.68 0.62 11.32
N THR A 78 -4.68 0.28 12.13
CA THR A 78 -5.60 -0.83 11.85
C THR A 78 -6.86 -0.35 11.12
N LYS A 79 -7.67 -1.28 10.60
CA LYS A 79 -8.94 -0.97 9.92
C LYS A 79 -9.94 -0.27 10.86
N GLU A 80 -9.92 -0.63 12.13
CA GLU A 80 -10.82 -0.10 13.16
C GLU A 80 -10.47 1.34 13.53
N GLN A 81 -9.18 1.68 13.54
CA GLN A 81 -8.69 3.03 13.86
C GLN A 81 -8.77 3.95 12.64
N PHE A 82 -8.63 3.39 11.43
CA PHE A 82 -8.62 4.14 10.17
C PHE A 82 -10.03 4.39 9.63
N VAL A 83 -10.78 5.20 10.37
CA VAL A 83 -12.14 5.60 10.03
C VAL A 83 -12.18 6.76 9.02
N ALA A 84 -13.37 7.12 8.56
CA ALA A 84 -13.58 8.28 7.70
C ALA A 84 -13.00 9.57 8.32
N GLY A 85 -12.28 10.36 7.52
CA GLY A 85 -11.73 11.64 7.98
C GLY A 85 -10.58 12.17 7.15
N LEU A 86 -10.06 13.33 7.56
CA LEU A 86 -8.88 13.96 6.99
C LEU A 86 -7.63 13.40 7.67
N TYR A 87 -6.63 12.98 6.90
CA TYR A 87 -5.36 12.45 7.40
C TYR A 87 -4.18 13.20 6.81
N LYS A 88 -3.07 13.23 7.56
CA LYS A 88 -1.77 13.75 7.13
C LYS A 88 -0.68 12.75 7.43
N LEU A 89 0.10 12.40 6.42
CA LEU A 89 1.39 11.74 6.58
C LEU A 89 2.49 12.78 6.51
N GLU A 90 3.32 12.86 7.55
CA GLU A 90 4.49 13.73 7.60
C GLU A 90 5.75 12.86 7.56
N PHE A 91 6.56 13.05 6.53
CA PHE A 91 7.81 12.33 6.31
C PHE A 91 8.98 13.23 6.69
N ASP A 92 9.80 12.83 7.66
CA ASP A 92 10.99 13.58 8.08
C ASP A 92 12.14 13.39 7.08
N THR A 93 11.99 14.03 5.92
CA THR A 93 12.97 14.00 4.83
C THR A 93 14.22 14.80 5.16
N ALA A 94 14.11 15.84 5.99
CA ALA A 94 15.26 16.65 6.35
C ALA A 94 16.26 15.89 7.20
N SER A 95 15.81 15.24 8.28
CA SER A 95 16.69 14.42 9.13
C SER A 95 17.28 13.27 8.33
N TYR A 96 16.48 12.65 7.44
CA TYR A 96 16.94 11.59 6.56
C TYR A 96 18.13 12.01 5.68
N TRP A 97 18.01 13.12 4.94
CA TRP A 97 19.09 13.59 4.07
C TRP A 97 20.30 14.11 4.86
N LYS A 98 20.07 14.81 5.98
CA LYS A 98 21.15 15.28 6.87
C LYS A 98 21.96 14.12 7.46
N SER A 99 21.32 12.99 7.77
CA SER A 99 22.01 11.78 8.24
C SER A 99 23.00 11.22 7.21
N MET A 100 22.82 11.56 5.94
CA MET A 100 23.71 11.20 4.82
C MET A 100 24.64 12.35 4.41
N GLY A 101 24.75 13.41 5.22
CA GLY A 101 25.62 14.55 4.93
C GLY A 101 25.14 15.45 3.80
N LEU A 102 23.88 15.33 3.38
CA LEU A 102 23.29 16.18 2.34
C LEU A 102 22.47 17.32 2.98
N ASN A 103 22.45 18.46 2.30
CA ASN A 103 21.63 19.62 2.67
C ASN A 103 20.35 19.61 1.83
N PRO A 104 19.22 19.11 2.35
CA PRO A 104 17.97 19.07 1.62
C PRO A 104 17.28 20.44 1.60
N PHE A 105 16.44 20.65 0.59
CA PHE A 105 15.61 21.85 0.47
C PHE A 105 14.40 21.80 1.41
N HIS A 106 13.67 20.68 1.40
CA HIS A 106 12.42 20.51 2.14
C HIS A 106 12.71 20.15 3.61
N GLN A 107 11.92 20.70 4.55
CA GLN A 107 12.00 20.34 5.98
C GLN A 107 11.31 19.01 6.29
N HIS A 108 10.27 18.70 5.55
CA HIS A 108 9.54 17.44 5.55
C HIS A 108 8.77 17.34 4.23
N ALA A 109 8.22 16.16 3.93
CA ALA A 109 7.22 16.02 2.89
C ALA A 109 5.88 15.66 3.54
N ASP A 110 4.84 16.41 3.24
CA ASP A 110 3.49 16.15 3.75
C ASP A 110 2.59 15.59 2.64
N VAL A 111 1.77 14.59 2.99
CA VAL A 111 0.71 14.04 2.14
C VAL A 111 -0.59 14.13 2.92
N VAL A 112 -1.49 15.03 2.48
CA VAL A 112 -2.79 15.29 3.12
C VAL A 112 -3.90 14.77 2.24
N PHE A 113 -4.82 13.97 2.79
CA PHE A 113 -5.90 13.35 2.02
C PHE A 113 -7.11 13.00 2.89
N THR A 114 -8.29 12.97 2.27
CA THR A 114 -9.50 12.42 2.88
C THR A 114 -9.54 10.92 2.66
N ALA A 115 -9.85 10.16 3.70
CA ALA A 115 -10.00 8.72 3.64
C ALA A 115 -11.40 8.28 4.04
N ASN A 116 -11.87 7.19 3.42
CA ASN A 116 -13.04 6.39 3.79
C ASN A 116 -14.38 7.13 3.87
N ASP A 117 -14.51 8.25 3.17
CA ASP A 117 -15.75 9.01 3.02
C ASP A 117 -16.85 8.25 2.26
N ALA A 118 -16.45 7.41 1.30
CA ALA A 118 -17.33 6.56 0.49
C ALA A 118 -17.06 5.06 0.72
N GLY A 119 -16.91 4.65 1.98
CA GLY A 119 -16.66 3.26 2.39
C GLY A 119 -15.18 2.95 2.63
N ASN A 120 -14.92 1.79 3.25
CA ASN A 120 -13.57 1.39 3.64
C ASN A 120 -12.73 1.03 2.41
N ARG A 121 -11.63 1.77 2.19
CA ARG A 121 -10.69 1.55 1.08
C ARG A 121 -9.30 1.24 1.61
N ARG A 122 -8.47 0.65 0.75
CA ARG A 122 -7.04 0.45 0.99
C ARG A 122 -6.23 1.52 0.26
N TYR A 123 -5.26 2.09 0.96
CA TYR A 123 -4.41 3.17 0.45
C TYR A 123 -2.96 2.70 0.43
N LYS A 124 -2.32 2.82 -0.73
CA LYS A 124 -0.88 2.62 -0.90
C LYS A 124 -0.27 3.95 -1.34
N ILE A 125 0.42 4.62 -0.43
CA ILE A 125 1.08 5.90 -0.69
C ILE A 125 2.54 5.63 -1.05
N ALA A 126 2.98 6.10 -2.21
CA ALA A 126 4.36 6.08 -2.61
C ALA A 126 4.95 7.49 -2.54
N VAL A 127 6.16 7.61 -2.00
CA VAL A 127 6.94 8.85 -1.97
C VAL A 127 8.31 8.57 -2.56
N VAL A 128 8.73 9.38 -3.52
CA VAL A 128 10.04 9.31 -4.16
C VAL A 128 10.82 10.56 -3.82
N LEU A 129 12.00 10.39 -3.25
CA LEU A 129 12.79 11.45 -2.65
C LEU A 129 14.06 11.74 -3.47
N THR A 130 14.33 13.03 -3.61
CA THR A 130 15.67 13.61 -3.88
C THR A 130 15.91 14.73 -2.87
N PRO A 131 17.14 15.25 -2.70
CA PRO A 131 17.40 16.30 -1.71
C PRO A 131 16.63 17.60 -1.99
N PHE A 132 16.32 17.89 -3.25
CA PHE A 132 15.69 19.16 -3.68
C PHE A 132 14.28 18.99 -4.27
N SER A 133 13.75 17.76 -4.32
CA SER A 133 12.42 17.48 -4.86
C SER A 133 11.89 16.19 -4.24
N TYR A 134 10.57 16.09 -4.11
CA TYR A 134 9.90 14.83 -3.86
C TYR A 134 8.67 14.73 -4.76
N SER A 135 8.26 13.51 -5.06
CA SER A 135 6.97 13.24 -5.67
C SER A 135 6.19 12.26 -4.79
N THR A 136 4.87 12.39 -4.82
CA THR A 136 3.96 11.48 -4.11
C THR A 136 2.86 11.00 -5.04
N THR A 137 2.47 9.75 -4.87
CA THR A 137 1.38 9.11 -5.60
C THR A 137 0.59 8.23 -4.66
N ALA A 138 -0.72 8.15 -4.86
CA ALA A 138 -1.60 7.24 -4.14
C ALA A 138 -2.18 6.21 -5.10
N VAL A 139 -2.22 4.95 -4.67
CA VAL A 139 -3.05 3.91 -5.27
C VAL A 139 -4.12 3.55 -4.25
N VAL A 140 -5.38 3.74 -4.63
CA VAL A 140 -6.54 3.54 -3.75
C VAL A 140 -7.38 2.40 -4.30
N SER A 141 -7.77 1.44 -3.46
CA SER A 141 -8.65 0.37 -3.89
C SER A 141 -10.08 0.85 -4.08
N GLU A 142 -10.88 0.05 -4.79
CA GLU A 142 -12.32 0.14 -4.69
C GLU A 142 -12.77 -0.06 -3.22
N PRO A 143 -13.90 0.55 -2.83
CA PRO A 143 -14.44 0.39 -1.49
C PRO A 143 -14.87 -1.06 -1.27
N VAL A 144 -14.56 -1.58 -0.09
CA VAL A 144 -15.05 -2.88 0.38
C VAL A 144 -16.33 -2.61 1.15
N GLU A 145 -17.46 -3.11 0.64
CA GLU A 145 -18.74 -3.14 1.39
C GLU A 145 -18.61 -3.93 2.69
#